data_AF-A0A319EA90-F1
#
_entry.id   AF-A0A319EA90-F1
#
_cell.length_a   1.000
_cell.length_b   1.000
_cell.length_c   1.000
_cell.angle_alpha   90.00
_cell.angle_beta   90.00
_cell.angle_gamma   90.00
#
_symmetry.space_group_name_H-M   'P 1'
#
loop_
_entity.id
_entity.type
_entity.pdbx_description
1 polymer ?
#
loop_
_entity_poly.entity_id
_entity_poly.type
_entity_poly.pdbx_seq_one_letter_code
_entity_poly.pdbx_strand_id
1 'polypeptide(L)'
;LTWLRSLKVVERIVVIHTDARTGAQSGLFGLLGDAPVQIIDVADEVQIDRFFTFAAKCYDENRIPVDLQRDSPDVVTGKMRQSILEKYKSDEIFQKLRPAIMFRLC
;
A
#
# COMPACT_ATOMS: atom_id res chain seq x y z
N LEU A 1 14.33 22.12 -2.10
CA LEU A 1 13.78 20.87 -1.52
C LEU A 1 12.83 21.20 -0.35
N THR A 2 11.83 22.06 -0.55
CA THR A 2 11.04 22.67 0.54
C THR A 2 9.57 22.23 0.59
N TRP A 3 9.14 21.32 -0.29
CA TRP A 3 7.73 20.94 -0.45
C TRP A 3 7.28 19.65 0.29
N LEU A 4 8.19 18.91 0.93
CA LEU A 4 7.87 17.62 1.57
C LEU A 4 7.34 17.72 3.01
N ARG A 5 7.21 18.92 3.59
CA ARG A 5 6.96 19.07 5.05
C ARG A 5 5.52 18.80 5.53
N SER A 6 4.56 18.49 4.66
CA SER A 6 3.16 18.29 5.10
C SER A 6 2.39 17.17 4.40
N LEU A 7 3.06 16.26 3.68
CA LEU A 7 2.39 15.08 3.15
C LEU A 7 2.20 14.09 4.30
N LYS A 8 0.95 13.76 4.63
CA LYS A 8 0.65 12.57 5.44
C LYS A 8 0.07 11.50 4.52
N VAL A 9 0.46 10.26 4.74
CA VAL A 9 -0.04 9.11 4.00
C VAL A 9 -1.15 8.47 4.82
N VAL A 10 -2.27 8.17 4.18
CA VAL A 10 -3.33 7.33 4.76
C VAL A 10 -3.17 5.96 4.10
N GLU A 11 -2.84 4.95 4.89
CA GLU A 11 -2.39 3.65 4.38
C GLU A 11 -3.40 2.54 4.66
N ARG A 12 -3.64 1.71 3.65
CA ARG A 12 -4.13 0.34 3.84
C ARG A 12 -2.92 -0.59 3.91
N ILE A 13 -2.92 -1.54 4.84
CA ILE A 13 -1.81 -2.47 5.04
C ILE A 13 -2.15 -3.84 4.43
N VAL A 14 -1.27 -4.35 3.57
CA VAL A 14 -1.30 -5.71 3.03
C VAL A 14 -0.03 -6.43 3.45
N VAL A 15 -0.17 -7.58 4.13
CA VAL A 15 0.98 -8.40 4.56
C VAL A 15 1.10 -9.60 3.64
N ILE A 16 2.31 -9.81 3.11
CA ILE A 16 2.65 -10.89 2.19
C ILE A 16 3.65 -11.80 2.89
N HIS A 17 3.29 -13.07 3.02
CA HIS A 17 4.13 -14.06 3.68
C HIS A 17 4.94 -14.88 2.68
N THR A 18 6.27 -14.81 2.75
CA THR A 18 7.19 -15.56 1.88
C THR A 18 8.63 -15.53 2.42
N ASP A 19 9.50 -16.40 1.92
CA ASP A 19 10.91 -16.38 2.31
C ASP A 19 11.68 -15.20 1.69
N ALA A 20 12.76 -14.78 2.37
CA ALA A 20 13.54 -13.61 1.96
C ALA A 20 14.14 -13.72 0.55
N ARG A 21 14.48 -14.93 0.08
CA ARG A 21 15.02 -15.13 -1.27
C ARG A 21 13.92 -14.90 -2.30
N THR A 22 12.75 -15.48 -2.12
CA THR A 22 11.60 -15.30 -3.01
C THR A 22 11.16 -13.83 -3.07
N GLY A 23 11.14 -13.15 -1.92
CA GLY A 23 10.90 -11.71 -1.85
C GLY A 23 11.92 -10.89 -2.63
N ALA A 24 13.21 -11.15 -2.47
CA ALA A 24 14.28 -10.45 -3.19
C ALA A 24 14.22 -10.69 -4.71
N GLN A 25 13.94 -11.93 -5.13
CA GLN A 25 13.84 -12.30 -6.55
C GLN A 25 12.64 -11.68 -7.26
N SER A 26 11.58 -11.29 -6.53
CA SER A 26 10.43 -10.59 -7.11
C SER A 26 10.81 -9.22 -7.70
N GLY A 27 11.88 -8.60 -7.19
CA GLY A 27 12.24 -7.21 -7.51
C GLY A 27 11.21 -6.18 -7.03
N LEU A 28 10.22 -6.58 -6.23
CA LEU A 28 9.15 -5.71 -5.75
C LEU A 28 9.53 -4.98 -4.46
N PHE A 29 10.35 -5.57 -3.61
CA PHE A 29 10.72 -5.00 -2.32
C PHE A 29 12.15 -4.45 -2.33
N GLY A 30 12.32 -3.21 -1.88
CA GLY A 30 13.62 -2.68 -1.49
C GLY A 30 14.04 -3.25 -0.13
N LEU A 31 15.17 -3.95 -0.08
CA LEU A 31 15.75 -4.48 1.16
C LEU A 31 16.48 -3.35 1.92
N LEU A 32 15.73 -2.44 2.53
CA LEU A 32 16.27 -1.61 3.61
C LEU A 32 16.11 -2.41 4.91
N GLY A 33 17.23 -2.62 5.61
CA GLY A 33 17.48 -3.71 6.57
C GLY A 33 16.60 -3.82 7.83
N ASP A 34 15.48 -3.09 7.90
CA ASP A 34 14.63 -3.01 9.09
C ASP A 34 13.30 -3.77 8.89
N ALA A 35 12.69 -3.68 7.69
CA ALA A 35 11.58 -4.52 7.22
C ALA A 35 11.37 -4.30 5.69
N PRO A 36 11.07 -5.35 4.89
CA PRO A 36 10.84 -5.17 3.46
C PRO A 36 9.43 -4.62 3.25
N VAL A 37 9.31 -3.29 3.29
CA VAL A 37 8.04 -2.55 3.11
C VAL A 37 8.10 -1.73 1.82
N GLN A 38 6.97 -1.64 1.14
CA GLN A 38 6.76 -0.76 -0.01
C GLN A 38 5.44 -0.02 0.12
N ILE A 39 5.48 1.31 -0.04
CA ILE A 39 4.29 2.16 -0.03
C ILE A 39 4.05 2.62 -1.46
N ILE A 40 2.92 2.21 -2.02
CA ILE A 40 2.54 2.47 -3.42
C ILE A 40 1.35 3.43 -3.43
N ASP A 41 1.43 4.50 -4.24
CA ASP A 41 0.29 5.40 -4.47
C ASP A 41 -0.87 4.60 -5.08
N VAL A 42 -2.09 4.80 -4.58
CA VAL A 42 -3.28 4.09 -5.05
C VAL A 42 -3.55 4.33 -6.56
N ALA A 43 -3.05 5.41 -7.13
CA ALA A 43 -3.13 5.68 -8.57
C ALA A 43 -2.19 4.81 -9.42
N ASP A 44 -1.18 4.14 -8.83
CA ASP A 44 -0.27 3.23 -9.54
C ASP A 44 -0.83 1.80 -9.56
N GLU A 45 -1.92 1.64 -10.31
CA GLU A 45 -2.64 0.36 -10.44
C GLU A 45 -1.73 -0.76 -10.98
N VAL A 46 -0.77 -0.42 -11.86
CA VAL A 46 0.17 -1.38 -12.45
C VAL A 46 1.09 -1.97 -11.38
N GLN A 47 1.68 -1.15 -10.50
CA GLN A 47 2.47 -1.68 -9.38
C GLN A 47 1.60 -2.49 -8.41
N ILE A 48 0.41 -1.99 -8.08
CA ILE A 48 -0.52 -2.67 -7.17
C ILE A 48 -0.86 -4.07 -7.72
N ASP A 49 -1.12 -4.20 -9.02
CA ASP A 49 -1.34 -5.48 -9.71
C ASP A 49 -0.19 -6.46 -9.56
N ARG A 50 1.05 -6.00 -9.66
CA ARG A 50 2.22 -6.86 -9.47
C ARG A 50 2.30 -7.39 -8.04
N PHE A 51 2.03 -6.56 -7.03
CA PHE A 51 2.05 -7.00 -5.63
C PHE A 51 0.93 -7.98 -5.30
N PHE A 52 -0.31 -7.74 -5.73
CA PHE A 52 -1.41 -8.68 -5.49
C PHE A 52 -1.22 -9.99 -6.26
N THR A 53 -0.69 -9.95 -7.47
CA THR A 53 -0.33 -11.17 -8.23
C THR A 53 0.71 -11.98 -7.47
N PHE A 54 1.75 -11.31 -6.95
CA PHE A 54 2.77 -11.96 -6.13
C PHE A 54 2.18 -12.53 -4.82
N ALA A 55 1.30 -11.78 -4.17
CA ALA A 55 0.65 -12.20 -2.93
C ALA A 55 -0.28 -13.42 -3.14
N ALA A 56 -1.03 -13.45 -4.25
CA ALA A 56 -1.86 -14.59 -4.64
C ALA A 56 -1.01 -15.84 -4.89
N LYS A 57 0.12 -15.69 -5.60
CA LYS A 57 1.09 -16.78 -5.80
C LYS A 57 1.61 -17.32 -4.46
N CYS A 58 1.97 -16.43 -3.53
CA CYS A 58 2.44 -16.83 -2.20
C CYS A 58 1.35 -17.56 -1.39
N TYR A 59 0.10 -17.13 -1.50
CA TYR A 59 -1.06 -17.81 -0.91
C TYR A 59 -1.22 -19.23 -1.46
N ASP A 60 -1.16 -19.40 -2.78
CA ASP A 60 -1.33 -20.71 -3.42
C ASP A 60 -0.21 -21.69 -3.02
N GLU A 61 1.03 -21.20 -2.92
CA GLU A 61 2.21 -22.02 -2.59
C GLU A 61 2.30 -22.37 -1.10
N ASN A 62 1.94 -21.44 -0.20
CA ASN A 62 2.18 -21.59 1.24
C ASN A 62 0.91 -21.73 2.09
N ARG A 63 -0.28 -21.54 1.49
CA ARG A 63 -1.60 -21.53 2.15
C ARG A 63 -1.72 -20.56 3.32
N ILE A 64 -0.90 -19.50 3.32
CA ILE A 64 -0.96 -18.47 4.35
C ILE A 64 -1.98 -17.42 3.93
N PRO A 65 -3.03 -17.13 4.73
CA PRO A 65 -4.05 -16.16 4.38
C PRO A 65 -3.46 -14.79 4.01
N VAL A 66 -3.86 -14.27 2.85
CA VAL A 66 -3.53 -12.92 2.39
C VAL A 66 -4.83 -12.17 2.14
N ASP A 67 -4.92 -10.92 2.56
CA ASP A 67 -6.02 -10.04 2.16
C ASP A 67 -5.87 -9.66 0.68
N LEU A 68 -6.62 -10.34 -0.18
CA LEU A 68 -6.68 -10.08 -1.62
C LEU A 68 -7.85 -9.15 -2.00
N GLN A 69 -8.62 -8.63 -1.03
CA GLN A 69 -9.72 -7.73 -1.36
C GLN A 69 -9.18 -6.44 -1.96
N ARG A 70 -9.81 -5.97 -3.03
CA ARG A 70 -9.44 -4.75 -3.74
C ARG A 70 -10.59 -3.77 -3.72
N ASP A 71 -10.36 -2.64 -3.08
CA ASP A 71 -11.17 -1.45 -3.31
C ASP A 71 -10.62 -0.75 -4.56
N SER A 72 -11.50 -0.17 -5.38
CA SER A 72 -11.03 0.66 -6.49
C SER A 72 -10.35 1.94 -5.97
N PRO A 73 -9.46 2.56 -6.75
CA PRO A 73 -8.85 3.84 -6.41
C PRO A 73 -9.86 4.91 -5.98
N ASP A 74 -11.00 4.99 -6.68
CA ASP A 74 -12.09 5.92 -6.37
C ASP A 74 -12.72 5.64 -5.02
N VAL A 75 -12.92 4.37 -4.67
CA VAL A 75 -13.50 3.97 -3.38
C VAL A 75 -12.55 4.33 -2.24
N VAL A 76 -11.26 4.04 -2.38
CA VAL A 76 -10.25 4.37 -1.36
C VAL A 76 -10.14 5.89 -1.19
N THR A 77 -10.10 6.61 -2.31
CA THR A 77 -10.03 8.08 -2.33
C THR A 77 -11.27 8.71 -1.68
N GLY A 78 -12.46 8.16 -1.97
CA GLY A 78 -13.72 8.59 -1.36
C GLY A 78 -13.76 8.35 0.15
N LYS A 79 -13.42 7.13 0.60
CA LYS A 79 -13.33 6.78 2.04
C LYS A 79 -12.34 7.68 2.78
N MET A 80 -11.20 7.97 2.16
CA MET A 80 -10.18 8.86 2.71
C MET A 80 -10.69 10.29 2.84
N ARG A 81 -11.29 10.85 1.79
CA ARG A 81 -11.87 12.20 1.80
C ARG A 81 -12.92 12.33 2.90
N GLN A 82 -13.82 11.35 3.01
CA GLN A 82 -14.82 11.29 4.07
C GLN A 82 -14.17 11.30 5.46
N SER A 83 -13.17 10.45 5.69
CA SER A 83 -12.46 10.37 6.98
C SER A 83 -11.78 11.71 7.35
N ILE A 84 -11.26 12.44 6.35
CA ILE A 84 -10.64 13.75 6.54
C ILE A 84 -11.70 14.80 6.90
N LEU A 85 -12.81 14.84 6.18
CA LEU A 85 -13.95 15.73 6.49
C LEU A 85 -14.49 15.47 7.89
N GLU A 86 -14.65 14.21 8.29
CA GLU A 86 -15.16 13.84 9.61
C GLU A 86 -14.22 14.29 10.73
N LYS A 87 -12.91 14.06 10.57
CA LYS A 87 -11.88 14.30 11.59
C LYS A 87 -11.42 15.75 11.68
N TYR A 88 -11.26 16.42 10.54
CA TYR A 88 -10.66 17.75 10.45
C TYR A 88 -11.67 18.85 10.11
N LYS A 89 -12.93 18.50 9.79
CA LYS A 89 -13.99 19.44 9.40
C LYS A 89 -13.58 20.37 8.24
N SER A 90 -12.60 19.97 7.45
CA SER A 90 -12.02 20.73 6.35
C SER A 90 -11.51 19.79 5.26
N ASP A 91 -11.71 20.19 4.01
CA ASP A 91 -11.23 19.47 2.83
C ASP A 91 -9.90 20.03 2.32
N GLU A 92 -9.40 21.13 2.88
CA GLU A 92 -8.15 21.78 2.44
C GLU A 92 -6.92 20.88 2.62
N ILE A 93 -6.98 19.99 3.60
CA ILE A 93 -5.92 19.03 3.89
C ILE A 93 -5.94 17.90 2.86
N PHE A 94 -7.09 17.58 2.24
CA PHE A 94 -7.21 16.50 1.28
C PHE A 94 -6.24 16.66 0.10
N GLN A 95 -6.07 17.88 -0.40
CA GLN A 95 -5.12 18.18 -1.49
C GLN A 95 -3.65 17.92 -1.12
N LYS A 96 -3.33 17.84 0.18
CA LYS A 96 -1.99 17.58 0.72
C LYS A 96 -1.78 16.12 1.13
N LEU A 97 -2.76 15.27 0.89
CA LEU A 97 -2.70 13.86 1.29
C LEU A 97 -2.80 12.98 0.04
N ARG A 98 -2.13 11.84 0.08
CA ARG A 98 -2.18 10.82 -0.97
C ARG A 98 -2.60 9.49 -0.36
N PRO A 99 -3.66 8.84 -0.87
CA PRO A 99 -3.99 7.48 -0.49
C PRO A 99 -2.88 6.54 -1.00
N ALA A 100 -2.44 5.62 -0.16
CA ALA A 100 -1.44 4.63 -0.53
C ALA A 100 -1.77 3.25 0.05
N ILE A 101 -1.15 2.22 -0.53
CA ILE A 101 -1.17 0.85 0.00
C ILE A 101 0.26 0.52 0.46
N MET A 102 0.38 0.08 1.71
CA MET A 102 1.61 -0.44 2.26
C MET A 102 1.63 -1.97 2.10
N PHE A 103 2.56 -2.48 1.30
CA PHE A 103 2.87 -3.90 1.21
C PHE A 103 4.04 -4.23 2.12
N ARG A 104 3.86 -5.17 3.03
CA ARG A 104 4.91 -5.65 3.93
C ARG A 104 5.20 -7.11 3.65
N LEU A 105 6.47 -7.43 3.43
CA LEU A 105 6.95 -8.81 3.35
C LEU A 105 7.21 -9.36 4.76
N CYS A 106 6.82 -10.60 5.04
CA CYS A 106 7.01 -11.29 6.31
C CYS A 106 7.43 -12.75 6.11
#